data_AF-A0A7D7VRU2-F1
#
_entry.id   AF-A0A7D7VRU2-F1
#
_cell.length_a   1.000
_cell.length_b   1.000
_cell.length_c   1.000
_cell.angle_alpha   90.00
_cell.angle_beta   90.00
_cell.angle_gamma   90.00
#
_symmetry.space_group_name_H-M   'P 1'
#
loop_
_entity.id
_entity.type
_entity.pdbx_description
1 polymer ?
#
loop_
_entity_poly.entity_id
_entity_poly.type
_entity_poly.pdbx_seq_one_letter_code
_entity_poly.pdbx_strand_id
1 'polypeptide(L)'
;MFEIGAKVQVLKKGVLFPARANNLYNLYNHHNSLDEIPQKTIWQLERSYFKKPISEIWKETKTYFKKIGKSEEIKKAEEKPRHKMALVFRWYFSYSSQVAFAGDLEHKVNFQVHTGPALGAFNRWVKGTKLESWRNRHVDKIGIKLMEATATLLEGTLQKMQG
;
A
#
# COMPACT_ATOMS: atom_id res chain seq x y z
N MET A 1 7.25 -6.92 8.38
CA MET A 1 7.82 -7.22 7.04
C MET A 1 8.44 -5.99 6.38
N PHE A 2 8.14 -4.78 6.86
CA PHE A 2 8.80 -3.56 6.39
C PHE A 2 10.32 -3.66 6.59
N GLU A 3 10.74 -4.17 7.73
CA GLU A 3 12.12 -4.27 8.20
C GLU A 3 12.99 -5.21 7.35
N ILE A 4 12.36 -6.17 6.66
CA ILE A 4 13.03 -7.15 5.80
C ILE A 4 12.93 -6.77 4.31
N GLY A 5 12.38 -5.60 3.99
CA GLY A 5 12.31 -5.10 2.62
C GLY A 5 11.34 -5.86 1.71
N ALA A 6 10.34 -6.56 2.27
CA ALA A 6 9.33 -7.25 1.48
C ALA A 6 8.55 -6.23 0.63
N LYS A 7 8.43 -6.49 -0.68
CA LYS A 7 7.74 -5.61 -1.63
C LYS A 7 6.42 -6.21 -2.05
N VAL A 8 5.41 -5.35 -2.21
CA VAL A 8 4.08 -5.72 -2.73
C VAL A 8 3.71 -4.82 -3.91
N GLN A 9 2.86 -5.31 -4.81
CA GLN A 9 2.38 -4.54 -5.94
C GLN A 9 1.29 -3.56 -5.51
N VAL A 10 1.44 -2.30 -5.92
CA VAL A 10 0.56 -1.18 -5.54
C VAL A 10 0.27 -0.28 -6.73
N LEU A 11 -0.86 0.41 -6.67
CA LEU A 11 -1.23 1.44 -7.64
C LEU A 11 -0.20 2.58 -7.61
N LYS A 12 0.28 2.99 -8.79
CA LYS A 12 1.22 4.11 -8.93
C LYS A 12 0.60 5.38 -9.53
N LYS A 13 -0.49 5.25 -10.28
CA LYS A 13 -1.09 6.38 -11.01
C LYS A 13 -1.95 7.22 -10.06
N GLY A 14 -1.66 8.53 -9.98
CA GLY A 14 -2.47 9.49 -9.23
C GLY A 14 -2.30 9.44 -7.71
N VAL A 15 -1.27 8.73 -7.22
CA VAL A 15 -0.93 8.61 -5.79
C VAL A 15 0.59 8.74 -5.61
N LEU A 16 1.04 9.12 -4.43
CA LEU A 16 2.46 9.23 -4.06
C LEU A 16 2.92 8.14 -3.09
N PHE A 17 1.99 7.33 -2.55
CA PHE A 17 2.28 6.26 -1.60
C PHE A 17 3.50 5.39 -1.98
N PRO A 18 3.64 4.86 -3.22
CA PRO A 18 4.77 3.98 -3.53
C PRO A 18 6.13 4.67 -3.39
N ALA A 19 6.25 5.92 -3.83
CA ALA A 19 7.47 6.70 -3.71
C ALA A 19 7.77 7.02 -2.24
N ARG A 20 6.73 7.39 -1.48
CA ARG A 20 6.83 7.71 -0.05
C ARG A 20 7.24 6.50 0.79
N ALA A 21 6.60 5.35 0.58
CA ALA A 21 6.90 4.10 1.26
C ALA A 21 8.34 3.64 0.99
N ASN A 22 8.80 3.73 -0.27
CA ASN A 22 10.19 3.44 -0.62
C ASN A 22 11.17 4.39 0.06
N ASN A 23 10.83 5.69 0.14
CA ASN A 23 11.67 6.67 0.83
C ASN A 23 11.80 6.36 2.34
N LEU A 24 10.70 5.98 3.00
CA LEU A 24 10.74 5.57 4.41
C LEU A 24 11.62 4.33 4.61
N TYR A 25 11.55 3.36 3.70
CA TYR A 25 12.42 2.18 3.74
C TYR A 25 13.89 2.55 3.53
N ASN A 26 14.17 3.47 2.59
CA ASN A 26 15.53 3.96 2.39
C ASN A 26 16.07 4.66 3.64
N LEU A 27 15.29 5.54 4.28
CA LEU A 27 15.68 6.18 5.54
C LEU A 27 15.96 5.13 6.64
N TYR A 28 15.11 4.11 6.74
CA TYR A 28 15.29 3.01 7.69
C TYR A 28 16.59 2.21 7.49
N ASN A 29 17.09 2.13 6.25
CA ASN A 29 18.33 1.44 5.92
C ASN A 29 19.58 2.28 6.15
N HIS A 30 19.48 3.61 5.99
CA HIS A 30 20.63 4.52 6.07
C HIS A 30 20.84 5.12 7.47
N HIS A 31 19.84 5.04 8.35
CA HIS A 31 19.90 5.56 9.71
C HIS A 31 19.59 4.48 10.74
N ASN A 32 20.18 4.58 11.93
CA ASN A 32 19.92 3.68 13.05
C ASN A 32 18.86 4.23 14.02
N SER A 33 18.46 5.49 13.87
CA SER A 33 17.44 6.13 14.71
C SER A 33 16.73 7.24 13.95
N LEU A 34 15.60 7.71 14.50
CA LEU A 34 14.93 8.91 14.00
C LEU A 34 15.77 10.18 14.24
N ASP A 35 16.59 10.19 15.28
CA ASP A 35 17.40 11.35 15.69
C ASP A 35 18.61 11.57 14.76
N GLU A 36 19.06 10.52 14.06
CA GLU A 36 20.10 10.61 13.02
C GLU A 36 19.59 11.18 11.69
N ILE A 37 18.28 11.24 11.49
CA ILE A 37 17.70 11.75 10.25
C ILE A 37 17.81 13.29 10.26
N PRO A 38 18.29 13.92 9.18
CA PRO A 38 18.36 15.38 9.11
C PRO A 38 17.03 16.05 9.44
N GLN A 39 17.06 17.07 10.30
CA GLN A 39 15.85 17.73 10.81
C GLN A 39 14.91 18.24 9.69
N LYS A 40 15.49 18.73 8.59
CA LYS A 40 14.74 19.14 7.39
C LYS A 40 13.91 18.00 6.81
N THR A 41 14.47 16.78 6.79
CA THR A 41 13.78 15.57 6.32
C THR A 41 12.68 15.18 7.29
N ILE A 42 12.93 15.22 8.61
CA ILE A 42 11.89 14.96 9.63
C ILE A 42 10.70 15.90 9.44
N TRP A 43 10.93 17.21 9.29
CA TRP A 43 9.87 18.18 9.05
C TRP A 43 9.09 17.90 7.76
N GLN A 44 9.77 17.47 6.71
CA GLN A 44 9.10 17.08 5.47
C GLN A 44 8.21 15.85 5.66
N LEU A 45 8.67 14.84 6.41
CA LEU A 45 7.88 13.65 6.72
C LEU A 45 6.61 14.03 7.49
N GLU A 46 6.75 14.80 8.58
CA GLU A 46 5.62 15.24 9.41
C GLU A 46 4.60 16.04 8.60
N ARG A 47 5.05 16.99 7.77
CA ARG A 47 4.15 17.88 7.00
C ARG A 47 3.55 17.23 5.76
N SER A 48 4.30 16.42 5.03
CA SER A 48 3.89 15.94 3.71
C SER A 48 3.40 14.50 3.70
N TYR A 49 3.93 13.64 4.59
CA TYR A 49 3.67 12.20 4.59
C TYR A 49 2.66 11.89 5.68
N PHE A 50 3.02 12.18 6.92
CA PHE A 50 2.25 11.80 8.10
C PHE A 50 1.11 12.76 8.42
N LYS A 51 1.22 14.02 7.99
CA LYS A 51 0.29 15.11 8.34
C LYS A 51 0.14 15.29 9.86
N LYS A 52 1.19 14.90 10.59
CA LYS A 52 1.21 14.79 12.04
C LYS A 52 2.65 14.75 12.56
N PRO A 53 2.94 15.33 13.73
CA PRO A 53 4.24 15.20 14.37
C PRO A 53 4.55 13.74 14.72
N ILE A 54 5.82 13.33 14.58
CA ILE A 54 6.29 11.99 14.94
C ILE A 54 6.06 11.69 16.42
N SER A 55 6.14 12.70 17.29
CA SER A 55 5.87 12.55 18.71
C SER A 55 4.43 12.11 18.99
N GLU A 56 3.47 12.59 18.22
CA GLU A 56 2.06 12.21 18.32
C GLU A 56 1.83 10.82 17.71
N ILE A 57 2.43 10.52 16.56
CA ILE A 57 2.43 9.18 15.96
C ILE A 57 2.97 8.14 16.95
N TRP A 58 4.04 8.47 17.68
CA TRP A 58 4.59 7.58 18.69
C TRP A 58 3.62 7.36 19.85
N LYS A 59 2.92 8.39 20.31
CA LYS A 59 1.86 8.25 21.33
C LYS A 59 0.74 7.32 20.85
N GLU A 60 0.24 7.52 19.64
CA GLU A 60 -0.80 6.64 19.05
C GLU A 60 -0.33 5.20 18.90
N THR A 61 0.91 5.02 18.44
CA THR A 61 1.53 3.70 18.28
C THR A 61 1.59 2.98 19.62
N LYS A 62 2.00 3.66 20.70
CA LYS A 62 1.98 3.11 22.07
C LYS A 62 0.57 2.76 22.52
N THR A 63 -0.41 3.63 22.29
CA THR A 63 -1.82 3.38 22.64
C THR A 63 -2.34 2.14 21.91
N TYR A 64 -2.06 2.00 20.63
CA TYR A 64 -2.43 0.84 19.82
C TYR A 64 -1.82 -0.45 20.38
N PHE A 65 -0.51 -0.49 20.61
CA PHE A 65 0.16 -1.69 21.12
C PHE A 65 -0.31 -2.09 22.52
N LYS A 66 -0.61 -1.12 23.40
CA LYS A 66 -1.26 -1.39 24.70
C LYS A 66 -2.63 -2.02 24.52
N LYS A 67 -3.46 -1.47 23.63
CA LYS A 67 -4.82 -1.96 23.35
C LYS A 67 -4.83 -3.40 22.86
N ILE A 68 -3.85 -3.79 22.04
CA ILE A 68 -3.75 -5.17 21.51
C ILE A 68 -2.90 -6.10 22.40
N GLY A 69 -2.58 -5.70 23.64
CA GLY A 69 -1.86 -6.53 24.62
C GLY A 69 -0.40 -6.80 24.29
N LYS A 70 0.25 -5.96 23.46
CA LYS A 70 1.64 -6.13 23.00
C LYS A 70 2.57 -5.05 23.54
N SER A 71 2.51 -4.80 24.86
CA SER A 71 3.34 -3.79 25.53
C SER A 71 4.84 -4.03 25.41
N GLU A 72 5.28 -5.28 25.18
CA GLU A 72 6.70 -5.62 24.98
C GLU A 72 7.30 -4.94 23.73
N GLU A 73 6.49 -4.69 22.68
CA GLU A 73 6.94 -3.94 21.51
C GLU A 73 7.30 -2.48 21.85
N ILE A 74 6.63 -1.90 22.85
CA ILE A 74 6.89 -0.53 23.32
C ILE A 74 8.22 -0.51 24.07
N LYS A 75 8.43 -1.43 25.02
CA LYS A 75 9.69 -1.53 25.78
C LYS A 75 10.88 -1.71 24.84
N LYS A 76 10.76 -2.65 23.90
CA LYS A 76 11.78 -2.90 22.88
C LYS A 76 12.09 -1.66 22.04
N ALA A 77 11.10 -0.85 21.70
CA ALA A 77 11.29 0.39 20.95
C ALA A 77 11.92 1.51 21.79
N GLU A 78 11.64 1.56 23.09
CA GLU A 78 12.25 2.50 24.02
C GLU A 78 13.74 2.18 24.24
N GLU A 79 14.12 0.89 24.21
CA GLU A 79 15.52 0.44 24.30
C GLU A 79 16.28 0.47 22.95
N LYS A 80 15.57 0.26 21.84
CA LYS A 80 16.17 0.13 20.49
C LYS A 80 15.63 1.22 19.56
N PRO A 81 16.36 2.34 19.37
CA PRO A 81 15.92 3.46 18.54
C PRO A 81 15.55 3.07 17.11
N ARG A 82 16.26 2.10 16.52
CA ARG A 82 15.95 1.58 15.18
C ARG A 82 14.59 0.89 15.13
N HIS A 83 14.22 0.16 16.18
CA HIS A 83 12.90 -0.49 16.29
C HIS A 83 11.79 0.55 16.41
N LYS A 84 11.99 1.61 17.22
CA LYS A 84 11.07 2.75 17.29
C LYS A 84 10.86 3.40 15.93
N MET A 85 11.93 3.63 15.18
CA MET A 85 11.85 4.17 13.82
C MET A 85 11.00 3.28 12.90
N ALA A 86 11.21 1.95 12.91
CA ALA A 86 10.40 1.02 12.14
C ALA A 86 8.92 1.10 12.51
N LEU A 87 8.58 1.16 13.80
CA LEU A 87 7.18 1.25 14.25
C LEU A 87 6.52 2.55 13.80
N VAL A 88 7.22 3.69 13.91
CA VAL A 88 6.73 5.00 13.42
C VAL A 88 6.51 4.96 11.90
N PHE A 89 7.44 4.40 11.13
CA PHE A 89 7.25 4.30 9.68
C PHE A 89 6.14 3.33 9.30
N ARG A 90 5.96 2.23 10.04
CA ARG A 90 4.87 1.28 9.84
C ARG A 90 3.49 1.89 10.08
N TRP A 91 3.37 2.85 11.01
CA TRP A 91 2.13 3.61 11.20
C TRP A 91 1.64 4.24 9.88
N TYR A 92 2.55 4.76 9.04
CA TYR A 92 2.19 5.36 7.75
C TYR A 92 1.49 4.38 6.80
N PHE A 93 1.86 3.10 6.82
CA PHE A 93 1.21 2.07 6.00
C PHE A 93 -0.23 1.82 6.47
N SER A 94 -0.42 1.72 7.79
CA SER A 94 -1.76 1.58 8.38
C SER A 94 -2.64 2.79 8.07
N TYR A 95 -2.11 4.00 8.27
CA TYR A 95 -2.79 5.26 7.94
C TYR A 95 -3.16 5.33 6.44
N SER A 96 -2.21 5.02 5.56
CA SER A 96 -2.39 5.05 4.09
C SER A 96 -3.47 4.08 3.60
N SER A 97 -3.59 2.93 4.27
CA SER A 97 -4.66 1.96 4.01
C SER A 97 -6.01 2.48 4.52
N GLN A 98 -6.05 3.03 5.74
CA GLN A 98 -7.27 3.57 6.34
C GLN A 98 -7.89 4.69 5.51
N VAL A 99 -7.10 5.69 5.07
CA VAL A 99 -7.62 6.80 4.25
C VAL A 99 -8.12 6.33 2.89
N ALA A 100 -7.50 5.29 2.32
CA ALA A 100 -7.95 4.69 1.06
C ALA A 100 -9.31 3.98 1.22
N PHE A 101 -9.50 3.22 2.31
CA PHE A 101 -10.78 2.58 2.61
C PHE A 101 -11.88 3.58 2.96
N ALA A 102 -11.55 4.66 3.68
CA ALA A 102 -12.48 5.73 3.99
C ALA A 102 -12.87 6.56 2.75
N GLY A 103 -12.11 6.47 1.65
CA GLY A 103 -12.33 7.27 0.46
C GLY A 103 -12.03 8.76 0.67
N ASP A 104 -11.13 9.08 1.60
CA ASP A 104 -10.77 10.46 1.93
C ASP A 104 -9.93 11.10 0.82
N LEU A 105 -10.60 11.86 -0.05
CA LEU A 105 -9.98 12.46 -1.22
C LEU A 105 -8.96 13.55 -0.90
N GLU A 106 -9.03 14.18 0.28
CA GLU A 106 -8.01 15.15 0.72
C GLU A 106 -6.65 14.45 0.93
N HIS A 107 -6.69 13.17 1.28
CA HIS A 107 -5.52 12.32 1.49
C HIS A 107 -5.25 11.34 0.34
N LYS A 108 -5.87 11.54 -0.84
CA LYS A 108 -5.72 10.66 -2.02
C LYS A 108 -4.27 10.32 -2.37
N VAL A 109 -3.35 11.28 -2.23
CA VAL A 109 -1.92 11.06 -2.53
C VAL A 109 -1.27 10.00 -1.63
N ASN A 110 -1.86 9.70 -0.47
CA ASN A 110 -1.40 8.67 0.47
C ASN A 110 -2.05 7.30 0.24
N PHE A 111 -2.97 7.15 -0.72
CA PHE A 111 -3.72 5.90 -0.83
C PHE A 111 -2.83 4.70 -1.11
N GLN A 112 -2.86 3.73 -0.20
CA GLN A 112 -2.28 2.41 -0.41
C GLN A 112 -3.33 1.48 -1.02
N VAL A 113 -3.26 1.29 -2.35
CA VAL A 113 -4.15 0.35 -3.06
C VAL A 113 -3.31 -0.78 -3.63
N HIS A 114 -3.47 -1.99 -3.08
CA HIS A 114 -2.83 -3.18 -3.62
C HIS A 114 -3.47 -3.56 -4.95
N THR A 115 -2.67 -3.60 -6.00
CA THR A 115 -3.13 -3.98 -7.33
C THR A 115 -1.95 -4.34 -8.22
N GLY A 116 -2.21 -5.10 -9.28
CA GLY A 116 -1.22 -5.57 -10.23
C GLY A 116 -1.59 -5.27 -11.68
N PRO A 117 -0.73 -5.66 -12.64
CA PRO A 117 -0.97 -5.42 -14.07
C PRO A 117 -2.23 -6.12 -14.61
N ALA A 118 -2.70 -7.18 -13.95
CA ALA A 118 -3.92 -7.90 -14.30
C ALA A 118 -5.15 -6.98 -14.37
N LEU A 119 -5.30 -6.03 -13.43
CA LEU A 119 -6.40 -5.05 -13.47
C LEU A 119 -6.31 -4.15 -14.70
N GLY A 120 -5.10 -3.75 -15.10
CA GLY A 120 -4.87 -2.97 -16.31
C GLY A 120 -5.18 -3.75 -17.59
N ALA A 121 -4.80 -5.04 -17.64
CA ALA A 121 -5.16 -5.93 -18.74
C ALA A 121 -6.69 -6.11 -18.84
N PHE A 122 -7.36 -6.38 -17.72
CA PHE A 122 -8.81 -6.47 -17.66
C PHE A 122 -9.49 -5.18 -18.12
N ASN A 123 -9.03 -4.01 -17.64
CA ASN A 123 -9.57 -2.71 -18.06
C ASN A 123 -9.47 -2.48 -19.58
N ARG A 124 -8.38 -2.95 -20.22
CA ARG A 124 -8.23 -2.88 -21.68
C ARG A 124 -9.18 -3.84 -22.39
N TRP A 125 -9.32 -5.07 -21.87
CA TRP A 125 -10.21 -6.08 -22.45
C TRP A 125 -11.68 -5.66 -22.46
N VAL A 126 -12.13 -4.96 -21.42
CA VAL A 126 -13.54 -4.56 -21.29
C VAL A 126 -13.84 -3.11 -21.73
N LYS A 127 -12.86 -2.41 -22.30
CA LYS A 127 -13.01 -1.02 -22.76
C LYS A 127 -14.09 -0.92 -23.85
N GLY A 128 -14.94 0.10 -23.79
CA GLY A 128 -16.07 0.30 -24.70
C GLY A 128 -17.29 -0.59 -24.42
N THR A 129 -17.23 -1.45 -23.40
CA THR A 129 -18.35 -2.33 -23.01
C THR A 129 -19.05 -1.79 -21.76
N LYS A 130 -20.21 -2.37 -21.39
CA LYS A 130 -20.89 -2.06 -20.12
C LYS A 130 -19.99 -2.28 -18.90
N LEU A 131 -19.01 -3.18 -18.99
CA LEU A 131 -18.06 -3.49 -17.90
C LEU A 131 -16.94 -2.44 -17.76
N GLU A 132 -16.86 -1.43 -18.63
CA GLU A 132 -15.90 -0.33 -18.47
C GLU A 132 -16.09 0.38 -17.12
N SER A 133 -17.34 0.69 -16.75
CA SER A 133 -17.69 1.21 -15.43
C SER A 133 -17.57 0.12 -14.38
N TRP A 134 -16.81 0.38 -13.30
CA TRP A 134 -16.66 -0.56 -12.19
C TRP A 134 -17.99 -0.90 -11.50
N ARG A 135 -18.98 0.01 -11.56
CA ARG A 135 -20.31 -0.19 -10.97
C ARG A 135 -21.09 -1.34 -11.60
N ASN A 136 -20.72 -1.74 -12.83
CA ASN A 136 -21.32 -2.87 -13.53
C ASN A 136 -20.51 -4.17 -13.36
N ARG A 137 -19.40 -4.14 -12.62
CA ARG A 137 -18.51 -5.29 -12.43
C ARG A 137 -18.92 -6.06 -11.19
N HIS A 138 -19.74 -7.09 -11.39
CA HIS A 138 -20.03 -8.08 -10.36
C HIS A 138 -18.99 -9.20 -10.42
N VAL A 139 -18.46 -9.59 -9.25
CA VAL A 139 -17.31 -10.51 -9.13
C VAL A 139 -17.57 -11.89 -9.76
N ASP A 140 -18.79 -12.40 -9.63
CA ASP A 140 -19.29 -13.62 -10.24
C ASP A 140 -19.35 -13.49 -11.77
N LYS A 141 -19.95 -12.42 -12.27
CA LYS A 141 -20.15 -12.21 -13.72
C LYS A 141 -18.84 -12.02 -14.46
N ILE A 142 -17.88 -11.30 -13.88
CA ILE A 142 -16.56 -11.14 -14.49
C ILE A 142 -15.78 -12.47 -14.49
N GLY A 143 -15.97 -13.30 -13.46
CA GLY A 143 -15.36 -14.63 -13.36
C GLY A 143 -15.89 -15.58 -14.43
N ILE A 144 -17.22 -15.67 -14.58
CA ILE A 144 -17.87 -16.49 -15.62
C ILE A 144 -17.41 -16.03 -17.00
N LYS A 145 -17.49 -14.72 -17.29
CA LYS A 145 -17.07 -14.16 -18.58
C LYS A 145 -15.61 -14.49 -18.89
N LEU A 146 -14.72 -14.46 -17.89
CA LEU A 146 -13.32 -14.79 -18.07
C LEU A 146 -13.16 -16.27 -18.46
N MET A 147 -13.82 -17.19 -17.75
CA MET A 147 -13.75 -18.62 -18.04
C MET A 147 -14.28 -18.97 -19.43
N GLU A 148 -15.45 -18.43 -19.80
CA GLU A 148 -16.06 -18.66 -21.12
C GLU A 148 -15.15 -18.13 -22.25
N ALA A 149 -14.66 -16.89 -22.11
CA ALA A 149 -13.78 -16.30 -23.12
C ALA A 149 -12.44 -17.05 -23.23
N THR A 150 -11.92 -17.58 -22.12
CA THR A 150 -10.71 -18.41 -22.12
C THR A 150 -10.96 -19.74 -22.84
N ALA A 151 -12.09 -20.41 -22.60
CA ALA A 151 -12.43 -21.66 -23.30
C ALA A 151 -12.49 -21.45 -24.82
N THR A 152 -13.24 -20.45 -25.28
CA THR A 152 -13.33 -20.11 -26.70
C THR A 152 -11.96 -19.76 -27.32
N LEU A 153 -11.11 -19.03 -26.60
CA LEU A 153 -9.77 -18.69 -27.07
C LEU A 153 -8.90 -19.93 -27.24
N LEU A 154 -8.93 -20.85 -26.28
CA LEU A 154 -8.14 -22.08 -26.32
C LEU A 154 -8.60 -23.01 -27.45
N GLU A 155 -9.91 -23.21 -27.61
CA GLU A 155 -10.48 -24.00 -28.71
C GLU A 155 -10.04 -23.46 -30.08
N GLY A 156 -10.19 -22.15 -30.31
CA GLY A 156 -9.78 -21.52 -31.56
C GLY A 156 -8.27 -21.56 -31.79
N THR A 157 -7.46 -21.56 -30.73
CA THR A 157 -6.00 -21.70 -30.85
C THR A 157 -5.61 -23.12 -31.23
N LEU A 158 -6.23 -24.14 -30.61
CA LEU A 158 -5.97 -25.54 -30.93
C LEU A 158 -6.35 -25.88 -32.37
N GLN A 159 -7.51 -25.40 -32.84
CA GLN A 159 -7.94 -25.61 -34.23
C GLN A 159 -6.94 -25.03 -35.24
N LYS A 160 -6.39 -23.83 -34.98
CA LYS A 160 -5.38 -23.20 -35.83
C LYS A 160 -4.01 -23.89 -35.80
N MET A 161 -3.72 -24.68 -34.76
CA MET A 161 -2.49 -25.46 -34.68
C MET A 161 -2.61 -26.82 -35.37
N GLN A 162 -3.83 -27.30 -35.60
CA GLN A 162 -4.11 -28.59 -36.22
C GLN A 162 -4.37 -28.51 -37.73
N GLY A 163 -4.65 -27.32 -38.26
CA GLY A 163 -4.75 -27.03 -39.70
C GLY A 163 -3.49 -26.34 -40.21
#